data_AF-A0A7C7AHZ8-F1
#
_entry.id   AF-A0A7C7AHZ8-F1
#
_cell.length_a   1.000
_cell.length_b   1.000
_cell.length_c   1.000
_cell.angle_alpha   90.00
_cell.angle_beta   90.00
_cell.angle_gamma   90.00
#
_symmetry.space_group_name_H-M   'P 1'
#
loop_
_entity.id
_entity.type
_entity.pdbx_description
1 polymer ?
#
loop_
_entity_poly.entity_id
_entity_poly.type
_entity_poly.pdbx_seq_one_letter_code
_entity_poly.pdbx_strand_id
1 'polypeptide(L)' 'EKTAVRLTPGDYVDIKATDKKAQVLFISSMQLDEPIAWGGPIVMNTKEELNKAFDDLKKGTFIKKTISY' A
#
# COMPACT_ATOMS: atom_id res chain seq x y z
N GLU A 1 -7.83 -19.40 -5.90
CA GLU A 1 -6.61 -19.75 -5.15
C GLU A 1 -6.25 -18.56 -4.26
N LYS A 2 -6.07 -18.73 -2.94
CA LYS A 2 -5.66 -17.64 -2.04
C LYS A 2 -4.14 -17.67 -1.94
N THR A 3 -3.46 -16.65 -2.46
CA THR A 3 -1.99 -16.57 -2.52
C THR A 3 -1.39 -15.71 -1.40
N ALA A 4 -2.24 -15.16 -0.51
CA ALA A 4 -1.83 -14.31 0.60
C ALA A 4 -2.44 -14.80 1.92
N VAL A 5 -1.63 -14.75 2.98
CA VAL A 5 -2.00 -15.13 4.35
C VAL A 5 -1.62 -13.98 5.27
N ARG A 6 -2.56 -13.53 6.13
CA ARG A 6 -2.27 -12.59 7.21
C ARG A 6 -1.78 -13.37 8.41
N LEU A 7 -0.61 -13.00 8.94
CA LEU A 7 -0.07 -13.60 10.16
C LEU A 7 -0.81 -13.12 11.40
N THR A 8 -0.73 -13.93 12.45
CA THR A 8 -1.20 -13.59 13.81
C THR A 8 -0.05 -13.01 14.62
N PRO A 9 -0.34 -12.35 15.77
CA PRO A 9 0.71 -11.89 16.67
C PRO A 9 1.66 -13.02 17.07
N GLY A 10 2.95 -12.71 17.12
CA GLY A 10 4.02 -13.63 17.47
C GLY A 10 5.37 -13.16 16.94
N ASP A 11 6.44 -13.84 17.35
CA ASP A 11 7.81 -13.43 17.06
C ASP A 11 8.41 -14.19 15.86
N TYR A 12 7.78 -15.30 15.45
CA TYR A 12 8.28 -16.21 14.43
C TYR A 12 7.18 -16.68 13.48
N VAL A 13 7.58 -16.97 12.25
CA VAL A 13 6.74 -17.65 11.25
C VAL A 13 7.55 -18.77 10.59
N ASP A 14 7.00 -19.98 10.59
CA ASP A 14 7.61 -21.13 9.92
C ASP A 14 7.00 -21.31 8.52
N ILE A 15 7.85 -21.29 7.50
CA ILE A 15 7.46 -21.46 6.10
C ILE A 15 8.19 -22.66 5.51
N LYS A 16 7.43 -23.66 5.03
CA LYS A 16 7.98 -24.90 4.49
C LYS A 16 7.38 -25.21 3.12
N ALA A 17 8.26 -25.44 2.14
CA ALA A 17 7.88 -26.02 0.87
C ALA A 17 7.69 -27.54 1.01
N THR A 18 6.71 -28.10 0.30
CA THR A 18 6.51 -29.56 0.20
C THR A 18 7.35 -30.12 -0.96
N ASP A 19 6.73 -30.80 -1.92
CA ASP A 19 7.44 -31.52 -2.98
C ASP A 19 7.93 -30.60 -4.12
N LYS A 20 7.48 -29.34 -4.13
CA LYS A 20 7.81 -28.33 -5.15
C LYS A 20 8.46 -27.12 -4.51
N LYS A 21 9.33 -26.45 -5.27
CA LYS A 21 9.95 -25.18 -4.86
C LYS A 21 8.87 -24.12 -4.62
N ALA A 22 9.02 -23.33 -3.56
CA ALA A 22 8.18 -22.19 -3.25
C ALA A 22 8.95 -20.88 -3.50
N GLN A 23 8.24 -19.86 -3.98
CA GLN A 23 8.71 -18.47 -3.97
C GLN A 23 7.81 -17.70 -3.01
N VAL A 24 8.42 -16.98 -2.07
CA VAL A 24 7.72 -16.36 -0.96
C VAL A 24 8.10 -14.89 -0.89
N LEU A 25 7.09 -14.02 -0.80
CA LEU A 25 7.26 -12.62 -0.45
C LEU A 25 6.75 -12.42 0.98
N PHE A 26 7.65 -12.10 1.90
CA PHE A 26 7.33 -11.75 3.27
C PHE A 26 7.36 -10.22 3.42
N ILE A 27 6.30 -9.65 4.00
CA ILE A 27 6.15 -8.21 4.21
C ILE A 27 5.77 -7.97 5.67
N SER A 28 6.49 -7.07 6.33
CA SER A 28 6.22 -6.60 7.68
C SER A 28 6.48 -5.09 7.76
N SER A 29 5.59 -4.36 8.43
CA SER A 29 5.71 -2.92 8.63
C SER A 29 5.00 -2.48 9.90
N MET A 30 5.41 -1.35 10.46
CA MET A 30 4.61 -0.65 11.45
C MET A 30 3.36 -0.07 10.77
N GLN A 31 2.22 -0.12 11.47
CA GLN A 31 1.01 0.53 10.99
C GLN A 31 1.19 2.05 11.07
N LEU A 32 0.81 2.77 10.02
CA LEU A 32 0.90 4.23 9.97
C LEU A 32 -0.24 4.91 10.76
N ASP A 33 -1.35 4.19 10.99
CA ASP A 33 -2.54 4.67 11.70
C ASP A 33 -3.18 5.95 11.13
N GLU A 34 -3.01 6.16 9.83
CA GLU A 34 -3.63 7.26 9.10
C GLU A 34 -4.85 6.81 8.28
N PRO A 35 -5.86 7.68 8.08
CA PRO A 35 -6.96 7.40 7.16
C PRO A 35 -6.45 7.15 5.74
N ILE A 36 -7.15 6.28 5.00
CA ILE A 36 -6.83 5.94 3.61
C ILE A 36 -8.02 6.32 2.73
N ALA A 37 -7.79 7.26 1.82
CA ALA A 37 -8.68 7.59 0.71
C ALA A 37 -8.06 7.12 -0.60
N TRP A 38 -8.68 6.13 -1.25
CA TRP A 38 -8.14 5.49 -2.45
C TRP A 38 -9.07 5.67 -3.66
N GLY A 39 -8.54 6.21 -4.75
CA GLY A 39 -9.18 6.24 -6.06
C GLY A 39 -8.21 5.81 -7.16
N GLY A 40 -8.42 4.62 -7.74
CA GLY A 40 -7.63 4.13 -8.86
C GLY A 40 -6.11 4.12 -8.58
N PRO A 41 -5.29 4.85 -9.33
CA PRO A 41 -3.84 4.85 -9.13
C PRO A 41 -3.36 5.81 -8.02
N ILE A 42 -4.25 6.56 -7.36
CA ILE A 42 -3.89 7.59 -6.38
C ILE A 42 -4.43 7.21 -5.00
N VAL A 43 -3.58 7.31 -3.98
CA VAL A 43 -3.90 7.11 -2.56
C VAL A 43 -3.50 8.37 -1.79
N MET A 44 -4.42 8.90 -0.98
CA MET A 44 -4.24 10.07 -0.10
C MET A 44 -4.84 9.77 1.29
N ASN A 45 -4.78 10.73 2.22
CA ASN A 45 -5.38 10.57 3.54
C ASN A 45 -6.87 10.95 3.55
N THR A 46 -7.27 11.98 2.80
CA THR A 46 -8.67 12.46 2.74
C THR A 46 -9.28 12.43 1.34
N LYS A 47 -10.62 12.47 1.26
CA LYS A 47 -11.33 12.51 -0.04
C LYS A 47 -11.07 13.83 -0.77
N GLU A 48 -10.92 14.90 -0.03
CA GLU A 48 -10.65 16.25 -0.52
C GLU A 48 -9.27 16.30 -1.19
N GLU A 49 -8.25 15.73 -0.55
CA GLU A 49 -6.92 15.55 -1.14
C GLU A 49 -6.95 14.68 -2.40
N LEU A 50 -7.67 13.56 -2.35
CA LEU A 50 -7.81 12.67 -3.49
C LEU A 50 -8.48 13.36 -4.69
N ASN A 51 -9.55 14.12 -4.45
CA ASN A 51 -10.23 14.91 -5.49
C ASN A 51 -9.31 15.98 -6.08
N LYS A 52 -8.59 16.71 -5.23
CA LYS A 52 -7.59 17.69 -5.67
C LYS A 52 -6.49 17.03 -6.51
N ALA A 53 -6.01 15.87 -6.10
CA ALA A 53 -4.99 15.10 -6.81
C ALA A 53 -5.47 14.69 -8.21
N PHE A 54 -6.72 14.25 -8.35
CA PHE A 54 -7.31 13.99 -9.68
C PHE A 54 -7.48 15.25 -10.52
N ASP A 55 -7.85 16.38 -9.93
CA ASP A 55 -7.98 17.63 -10.66
C ASP A 55 -6.62 18.19 -11.11
N ASP A 56 -5.58 18.05 -10.30
CA ASP A 56 -4.20 18.36 -10.69
C ASP A 56 -3.73 17.44 -11.82
N LEU A 57 -4.10 16.16 -11.80
CA LEU A 57 -3.82 15.23 -12.90
C LEU A 57 -4.50 15.66 -14.20
N LYS A 58 -5.80 16.00 -14.16
CA LYS A 58 -6.55 16.52 -15.32
C LYS A 58 -5.95 17.81 -15.87
N LYS A 59 -5.40 18.66 -15.00
CA LYS A 59 -4.76 19.94 -15.38
C LYS A 59 -3.30 19.79 -15.82
N GLY A 60 -2.71 18.59 -15.72
CA GLY A 60 -1.29 18.36 -16.02
C GLY A 60 -0.33 18.95 -14.98
N THR A 61 -0.80 19.28 -13.78
CA THR A 61 -0.04 19.92 -12.69
C THR A 61 0.21 18.98 -11.50
N PHE A 62 -0.04 17.68 -11.67
CA PHE A 62 0.09 16.66 -10.61
C PHE A 62 1.50 16.60 -10.01
N ILE A 63 2.53 16.56 -10.85
CA ILE A 63 3.92 16.49 -10.42
C ILE A 63 4.33 17.86 -9.86
N LYS A 64 4.65 17.92 -8.57
CA LYS A 64 5.15 19.13 -7.91
C LYS A 64 6.68 19.14 -7.91
N LYS A 65 7.28 20.31 -8.16
CA LYS A 65 8.74 20.49 -8.17
C LYS A 65 9.36 20.50 -6.77
N THR A 66 8.55 20.74 -5.75
CA THR A 66 8.94 20.83 -4.34
C THR A 66 7.89 20.17 -3.47
N ILE A 67 8.32 19.61 -2.35
CA ILE A 67 7.46 19.07 -1.29
C ILE A 67 7.53 20.06 -0.12
N SER A 68 6.38 20.44 0.44
CA SER A 68 6.30 21.16 1.72
C SER A 68 5.73 20.20 2.76
N TYR A 69 6.44 20.02 3.88
CA TYR A 69 5.97 19.27 5.05
C TYR A 69 5.24 20.21 6.01
#